data_AF-A0AA39JHK6-F1
#
_entry.id   AF-A0AA39JHK6-F1
#
_cell.length_a   1.000
_cell.length_b   1.000
_cell.length_c   1.000
_cell.angle_alpha   90.00
_cell.angle_beta   90.00
_cell.angle_gamma   90.00
#
_symmetry.space_group_name_H-M   'P 1'
#
loop_
_entity.id
_entity.type
_entity.pdbx_description
1 polymer ?
#
loop_
_entity_poly.entity_id
_entity_poly.type
_entity_poly.pdbx_seq_one_letter_code
_entity_poly.pdbx_strand_id
1 'polypeptide(L)'
;MDLFCLRSFLICIFFLLNRSVLGRLVNATIDDQSLSLFYSPDDAWNDSKHPCQHCTAHPDASMTINGTWHDSTFDQEAQVSPNQVRNVSTTFNGTAIYVMCILAKTTSSPTGNSDMSFYIDDDLVGQFSQTAPGEPGFEYNVTVYSNSSIPVGMHRFTVQNGHAGGRKALLLFDAFIYSYDDGQSDHDDSAATTTMSVGTIIGVVVALLVAGILGTITFLLYRRRRLILKLGNRHTILEAYKDRRPRAPPSTINSFRTTHVFPSYHHAPPSNTSISSFVANSNPSLRQADKRPIPDTQKRDRFGNTTPRNYQTAEEPGKPFDEEDADIWSSSETRAEGSEKSVHHEGIRK
;
A
#
# COMPACT_ATOMS: atom_id res chain seq x y z
N MET A 1 22.43 -16.54 46.04
CA MET A 1 22.36 -16.36 44.57
C MET A 1 22.16 -14.89 44.31
N ASP A 2 23.16 -14.25 43.70
CA ASP A 2 23.26 -12.79 43.68
C ASP A 2 22.16 -12.16 42.80
N LEU A 3 21.59 -11.06 43.29
CA LEU A 3 20.56 -10.26 42.61
C LEU A 3 20.96 -9.82 41.19
N PHE A 4 22.28 -9.73 40.94
CA PHE A 4 22.86 -9.49 39.62
C PHE A 4 22.65 -10.65 38.63
N CYS A 5 22.66 -11.89 39.11
CA CYS A 5 22.47 -13.08 38.27
C CYS A 5 21.00 -13.19 37.80
N LEU A 6 20.04 -12.91 38.69
CA LEU A 6 18.62 -12.91 38.35
C LEU A 6 18.26 -11.81 37.35
N ARG A 7 18.84 -10.61 37.50
CA ARG A 7 18.63 -9.50 36.55
C ARG A 7 19.22 -9.80 35.17
N SER A 8 20.41 -10.39 35.12
CA SER A 8 21.02 -10.80 33.85
C SER A 8 20.21 -11.90 33.17
N PHE A 9 19.65 -12.84 33.94
CA PHE A 9 18.81 -13.92 33.42
C PHE A 9 17.49 -13.40 32.85
N LEU A 10 16.83 -12.46 33.52
CA LEU A 10 15.60 -11.81 33.05
C LEU A 10 15.83 -10.98 31.77
N ILE A 11 16.96 -10.28 31.66
CA ILE A 11 17.33 -9.54 30.45
C ILE A 11 17.57 -10.51 29.29
N CYS A 12 18.29 -11.62 29.50
CA CYS A 12 18.46 -12.65 28.48
C CYS A 12 17.14 -13.28 28.05
N ILE A 13 16.23 -13.57 29.00
CA ILE A 13 14.88 -14.06 28.68
C ILE A 13 14.10 -13.02 27.86
N PHE A 14 14.17 -11.74 28.21
CA PHE A 14 13.52 -10.67 27.44
C PHE A 14 14.05 -10.57 26.00
N PHE A 15 15.35 -10.75 25.78
CA PHE A 15 15.94 -10.81 24.43
C PHE A 15 15.67 -12.13 23.70
N LEU A 16 15.53 -13.26 24.41
CA LEU A 16 15.21 -14.57 23.83
C LEU A 16 13.72 -14.72 23.50
N LEU A 17 12.84 -14.04 24.23
CA LEU A 17 11.39 -13.99 23.97
C LEU A 17 11.05 -12.99 22.86
N ASN A 18 11.86 -11.93 22.68
CA ASN A 18 11.75 -11.01 21.54
C ASN A 18 12.57 -11.51 20.35
N ARG A 19 12.30 -12.74 19.89
CA ARG A 19 12.71 -13.11 18.53
C ARG A 19 11.76 -12.41 17.56
N SER A 20 12.14 -11.22 17.10
CA SER A 20 11.49 -10.60 15.95
C SER A 20 11.73 -11.50 14.75
N VAL A 21 10.72 -12.27 14.37
CA VAL A 21 10.70 -12.93 13.07
C VAL A 21 10.37 -11.82 12.08
N LEU A 22 11.35 -11.45 11.26
CA LEU A 22 11.10 -10.63 10.07
C LEU A 22 10.43 -11.56 9.05
N GLY A 23 9.17 -11.28 8.73
CA GLY A 23 8.44 -11.93 7.65
C GLY A 23 8.78 -11.25 6.33
N ARG A 24 8.95 -12.05 5.28
CA ARG A 24 9.21 -11.54 3.92
C ARG A 24 7.90 -11.09 3.30
N LEU A 25 7.81 -9.82 2.93
CA LEU A 25 6.68 -9.31 2.14
C LEU A 25 6.90 -9.62 0.66
N VAL A 26 5.97 -10.36 0.06
CA VAL A 26 5.94 -10.68 -1.37
C VAL A 26 4.77 -9.98 -2.02
N ASN A 27 4.96 -9.51 -3.27
CA ASN A 27 3.91 -8.90 -4.06
C ASN A 27 3.22 -9.94 -4.94
N ALA A 28 1.88 -9.95 -4.93
CA ALA A 28 1.05 -10.67 -5.88
C ALA A 28 0.25 -9.69 -6.75
N THR A 29 0.09 -10.04 -8.01
CA THR A 29 -0.68 -9.27 -8.98
C THR A 29 -2.02 -9.93 -9.24
N ILE A 30 -3.11 -9.17 -9.14
CA ILE A 30 -4.45 -9.52 -9.60
C ILE A 30 -4.67 -8.74 -10.89
N ASP A 31 -4.39 -9.42 -11.99
CA ASP A 31 -4.54 -8.95 -13.37
C ASP A 31 -6.00 -8.63 -13.72
N ASP A 32 -6.26 -7.69 -14.63
CA ASP A 32 -7.61 -7.31 -15.08
C ASP A 32 -8.44 -8.49 -15.63
N GLN A 33 -7.79 -9.56 -16.08
CA GLN A 33 -8.45 -10.77 -16.58
C GLN A 33 -8.70 -11.82 -15.49
N SER A 34 -8.34 -11.52 -14.24
CA SER A 34 -8.45 -12.46 -13.14
C SER A 34 -9.89 -12.77 -12.79
N LEU A 35 -10.22 -14.05 -12.63
CA LEU A 35 -11.53 -14.52 -12.17
C LEU A 35 -11.87 -14.10 -10.73
N SER A 36 -10.90 -13.56 -10.00
CA SER A 36 -11.11 -13.00 -8.65
C SER A 36 -11.60 -11.55 -8.66
N LEU A 37 -11.76 -10.96 -9.84
CA LEU A 37 -12.31 -9.62 -10.02
C LEU A 37 -13.81 -9.68 -10.27
N PHE A 38 -14.51 -8.70 -9.71
CA PHE A 38 -15.93 -8.50 -9.90
C PHE A 38 -16.18 -7.10 -10.43
N TYR A 39 -16.63 -7.05 -11.69
CA TYR A 39 -17.02 -5.83 -12.40
C TYR A 39 -18.52 -5.61 -12.27
N SER A 40 -18.94 -4.39 -11.98
CA SER A 40 -20.36 -4.05 -11.79
C SER A 40 -20.70 -2.64 -12.28
N PRO A 41 -21.88 -2.46 -12.91
CA PRO A 41 -22.68 -3.52 -13.52
C PRO A 41 -21.90 -4.15 -14.69
N ASP A 42 -22.12 -5.43 -14.96
CA ASP A 42 -21.34 -6.23 -15.92
C ASP A 42 -21.41 -5.69 -17.35
N ASP A 43 -22.56 -5.14 -17.74
CA ASP A 43 -22.83 -4.57 -19.05
C ASP A 43 -22.15 -3.21 -19.32
N ALA A 44 -21.49 -2.64 -18.32
CA ALA A 44 -20.85 -1.33 -18.41
C ALA A 44 -19.32 -1.37 -18.38
N TRP A 45 -18.74 -2.56 -18.54
CA TRP A 45 -17.30 -2.77 -18.64
C TRP A 45 -16.97 -3.42 -19.97
N ASN A 46 -15.90 -2.94 -20.61
CA ASN A 46 -15.37 -3.54 -21.82
C ASN A 46 -14.04 -4.21 -21.49
N ASP A 47 -13.89 -5.43 -22.01
CA ASP A 47 -12.66 -6.20 -21.97
C ASP A 47 -11.87 -5.97 -23.27
N SER A 48 -10.60 -5.60 -23.15
CA SER A 48 -9.67 -5.46 -24.28
C SER A 48 -9.58 -6.68 -25.19
N LYS A 49 -9.80 -7.91 -24.69
CA LYS A 49 -9.79 -9.13 -25.53
C LYS A 49 -11.02 -9.24 -26.42
N HIS A 50 -12.10 -8.57 -26.08
CA HIS A 50 -13.36 -8.55 -26.81
C HIS A 50 -13.59 -7.15 -27.36
N PRO A 51 -12.91 -6.78 -28.47
CA PRO A 51 -12.86 -5.41 -28.94
C PRO A 51 -14.27 -4.85 -29.18
N CYS A 52 -14.61 -3.85 -28.37
CA CYS A 52 -15.84 -3.10 -28.50
C CYS A 52 -15.75 -2.16 -29.71
N GLN A 53 -16.70 -2.29 -30.64
CA GLN A 53 -16.68 -1.57 -31.92
C GLN A 53 -16.76 -0.04 -31.79
N HIS A 54 -17.30 0.46 -30.68
CA HIS A 54 -17.55 1.88 -30.45
C HIS A 54 -16.70 2.48 -29.33
N CYS A 55 -15.81 1.68 -28.72
CA CYS A 55 -14.87 2.22 -27.76
C CYS A 55 -13.88 3.14 -28.46
N THR A 56 -13.46 4.17 -27.73
CA THR A 56 -12.49 5.16 -28.25
C THR A 56 -11.14 5.03 -27.57
N ALA A 57 -11.09 4.40 -26.39
CA ALA A 57 -9.85 4.10 -25.69
C ALA A 57 -9.18 2.86 -26.28
N HIS A 58 -8.01 3.06 -26.88
CA HIS A 58 -7.18 2.00 -27.46
C HIS A 58 -5.73 2.19 -27.03
N PRO A 59 -5.39 1.91 -25.75
CA PRO A 59 -4.01 1.86 -25.32
C PRO A 59 -3.21 0.78 -26.07
N ASP A 60 -1.88 0.92 -26.05
CA ASP A 60 -0.94 -0.06 -26.57
C ASP A 60 -0.83 -1.22 -25.56
N ALA A 61 -1.37 -2.38 -25.93
CA ALA A 61 -1.33 -3.59 -25.13
C ALA A 61 0.10 -3.93 -24.64
N SER A 62 1.13 -3.69 -25.45
CA SER A 62 2.51 -4.03 -25.08
C SER A 62 3.05 -3.25 -23.87
N MET A 63 2.36 -2.18 -23.47
CA MET A 63 2.70 -1.33 -22.33
C MET A 63 1.85 -1.61 -21.08
N THR A 64 0.93 -2.56 -21.14
CA THR A 64 0.02 -2.97 -20.05
C THR A 64 0.52 -4.24 -19.35
N ILE A 65 0.02 -4.52 -18.15
CA ILE A 65 0.32 -5.77 -17.45
C ILE A 65 -0.36 -6.90 -18.22
N ASN A 66 0.43 -7.92 -18.61
CA ASN A 66 -0.01 -9.07 -19.41
C ASN A 66 -0.71 -8.77 -20.75
N GLY A 67 -0.66 -7.53 -21.24
CA GLY A 67 -1.18 -7.20 -22.56
C GLY A 67 -2.68 -6.91 -22.60
N THR A 68 -3.33 -6.70 -21.45
CA THR A 68 -4.78 -6.54 -21.34
C THR A 68 -5.16 -5.38 -20.43
N TRP A 69 -6.39 -4.92 -20.56
CA TRP A 69 -7.03 -3.97 -19.66
C TRP A 69 -8.55 -4.15 -19.71
N HIS A 70 -9.21 -3.62 -18.69
CA HIS A 70 -10.66 -3.40 -18.68
C HIS A 70 -10.96 -1.91 -18.61
N ASP A 71 -11.93 -1.45 -19.40
CA ASP A 71 -12.35 -0.06 -19.39
C ASP A 71 -13.82 0.14 -19.02
N SER A 72 -14.08 1.26 -18.37
CA SER A 72 -15.44 1.71 -18.10
C SER A 72 -15.49 3.23 -18.05
N THR A 73 -16.60 3.79 -18.54
CA THR A 73 -16.86 5.22 -18.51
C THR A 73 -18.06 5.51 -17.62
N PHE A 74 -17.86 6.33 -16.61
CA PHE A 74 -18.93 7.01 -15.91
C PHE A 74 -19.35 8.23 -16.72
N ASP A 75 -20.65 8.34 -17.02
CA ASP A 75 -21.21 9.48 -17.75
C ASP A 75 -22.65 9.74 -17.28
N GLN A 76 -22.94 10.99 -16.95
CA GLN A 76 -24.27 11.42 -16.52
C GLN A 76 -25.27 11.41 -17.67
N GLU A 77 -24.76 11.60 -18.89
CA GLU A 77 -25.54 11.75 -20.12
C GLU A 77 -25.48 10.47 -20.97
N ALA A 78 -24.98 9.36 -20.41
CA ALA A 78 -24.95 8.08 -21.11
C ALA A 78 -26.35 7.65 -21.55
N GLN A 79 -26.48 7.13 -22.76
CA GLN A 79 -27.74 6.54 -23.23
C GLN A 79 -28.13 5.30 -22.44
N VAL A 80 -27.13 4.52 -22.03
CA VAL A 80 -27.30 3.31 -21.21
C VAL A 80 -26.74 3.60 -19.82
N SER A 81 -27.57 3.35 -18.80
CA SER A 81 -27.17 3.45 -17.40
C SER A 81 -26.58 4.82 -16.99
N PRO A 82 -27.29 5.94 -17.25
CA PRO A 82 -26.82 7.30 -16.95
C PRO A 82 -26.61 7.52 -15.45
N ASN A 83 -25.57 8.29 -15.12
CA ASN A 83 -25.26 8.71 -13.75
C ASN A 83 -25.11 7.53 -12.76
N GLN A 84 -24.78 6.35 -13.26
CA GLN A 84 -24.55 5.15 -12.47
C GLN A 84 -23.06 4.88 -12.35
N VAL A 85 -22.59 4.67 -11.12
CA VAL A 85 -21.20 4.35 -10.81
C VAL A 85 -20.81 2.96 -11.32
N ARG A 86 -19.51 2.76 -11.53
CA ARG A 86 -18.94 1.52 -12.08
C ARG A 86 -17.87 1.01 -11.13
N ASN A 87 -17.98 -0.23 -10.68
CA ASN A 87 -17.10 -0.79 -9.68
C ASN A 87 -16.28 -1.94 -10.25
N VAL A 88 -15.00 -1.99 -9.90
CA VAL A 88 -14.19 -3.22 -9.93
C VAL A 88 -13.76 -3.53 -8.52
N SER A 89 -13.96 -4.78 -8.09
CA SER A 89 -13.68 -5.20 -6.72
C SER A 89 -12.99 -6.56 -6.67
N THR A 90 -12.27 -6.80 -5.59
CA THR A 90 -11.58 -8.06 -5.32
C THR A 90 -11.45 -8.31 -3.83
N THR A 91 -11.06 -9.52 -3.47
CA THR A 91 -10.71 -9.89 -2.10
C THR A 91 -9.24 -10.32 -2.07
N PHE A 92 -8.48 -9.83 -1.10
CA PHE A 92 -7.07 -10.18 -0.94
C PHE A 92 -6.74 -10.43 0.53
N ASN A 93 -5.71 -11.26 0.78
CA ASN A 93 -5.14 -11.46 2.12
C ASN A 93 -3.79 -10.76 2.16
N GLY A 94 -3.66 -9.63 2.85
CA GLY A 94 -2.42 -8.86 2.74
C GLY A 94 -2.32 -7.69 3.71
N THR A 95 -1.29 -6.87 3.48
CA THR A 95 -0.93 -5.69 4.30
C THR A 95 -0.69 -4.44 3.47
N ALA A 96 -0.73 -4.57 2.13
CA ALA A 96 -0.62 -3.44 1.22
C ALA A 96 -1.43 -3.71 -0.05
N ILE A 97 -1.93 -2.66 -0.69
CA ILE A 97 -2.54 -2.72 -2.03
C ILE A 97 -2.22 -1.48 -2.85
N TYR A 98 -2.05 -1.68 -4.15
CA TYR A 98 -1.77 -0.67 -5.17
C TYR A 98 -2.71 -0.90 -6.35
N VAL A 99 -3.22 0.19 -6.92
CA VAL A 99 -4.11 0.14 -8.09
C VAL A 99 -3.36 0.70 -9.29
N MET A 100 -3.16 -0.14 -10.30
CA MET A 100 -2.50 0.22 -11.54
C MET A 100 -3.56 0.54 -12.60
N CYS A 101 -3.40 1.69 -13.23
CA CYS A 101 -4.28 2.15 -14.30
C CYS A 101 -3.48 2.76 -15.45
N ILE A 102 -4.18 2.92 -16.57
CA ILE A 102 -3.74 3.68 -17.72
C ILE A 102 -4.54 4.99 -17.71
N LEU A 103 -3.89 6.13 -17.94
CA LEU A 103 -4.57 7.42 -17.99
C LEU A 103 -4.59 7.94 -19.42
N ALA A 104 -5.78 8.14 -19.97
CA ALA A 104 -5.94 8.82 -21.25
C ALA A 104 -5.67 10.31 -21.09
N LYS A 105 -4.98 10.90 -22.08
CA LYS A 105 -4.53 12.30 -22.00
C LYS A 105 -5.45 13.27 -22.77
N THR A 106 -6.36 12.72 -23.56
CA THR A 106 -7.34 13.44 -24.40
C THR A 106 -8.55 13.92 -23.61
N THR A 107 -9.30 14.92 -24.10
CA THR A 107 -10.48 15.45 -23.39
C THR A 107 -11.82 14.83 -23.81
N SER A 108 -11.92 14.15 -24.94
CA SER A 108 -13.23 13.74 -25.50
C SER A 108 -13.28 12.37 -26.20
N SER A 109 -12.24 11.93 -26.90
CA SER A 109 -12.24 10.66 -27.63
C SER A 109 -10.92 9.88 -27.47
N PRO A 110 -10.72 9.17 -26.34
CA PRO A 110 -11.66 9.06 -25.22
C PRO A 110 -11.63 10.30 -24.29
N THR A 111 -12.61 10.41 -23.40
CA THR A 111 -12.49 11.32 -22.24
C THR A 111 -11.34 10.83 -21.35
N GLY A 112 -10.39 11.68 -21.04
CA GLY A 112 -9.25 11.37 -20.18
C GLY A 112 -9.39 11.88 -18.75
N ASN A 113 -10.56 12.41 -18.40
CA ASN A 113 -10.83 12.75 -17.01
C ASN A 113 -10.91 11.46 -16.20
N SER A 114 -10.31 11.45 -15.02
CA SER A 114 -10.45 10.38 -14.04
C SER A 114 -11.09 10.91 -12.77
N ASP A 115 -11.91 10.08 -12.16
CA ASP A 115 -12.60 10.35 -10.90
C ASP A 115 -12.90 9.00 -10.24
N MET A 116 -12.11 8.63 -9.24
CA MET A 116 -12.13 7.33 -8.60
C MET A 116 -12.21 7.47 -7.09
N SER A 117 -12.98 6.61 -6.45
CA SER A 117 -13.02 6.43 -4.99
C SER A 117 -12.62 5.01 -4.64
N PHE A 118 -11.83 4.85 -3.58
CA PHE A 118 -11.25 3.57 -3.17
C PHE A 118 -11.77 3.16 -1.80
N TYR A 119 -12.16 1.90 -1.68
CA TYR A 119 -12.74 1.36 -0.45
C TYR A 119 -12.00 0.10 -0.01
N ILE A 120 -11.77 -0.01 1.30
CA ILE A 120 -11.35 -1.25 1.96
C ILE A 120 -12.46 -1.60 2.94
N ASP A 121 -13.04 -2.80 2.81
CA ASP A 121 -14.09 -3.29 3.72
C ASP A 121 -15.26 -2.30 3.87
N ASP A 122 -15.67 -1.68 2.76
CA ASP A 122 -16.71 -0.64 2.65
C ASP A 122 -16.35 0.76 3.20
N ASP A 123 -15.19 0.92 3.83
CA ASP A 123 -14.71 2.23 4.28
C ASP A 123 -13.99 2.97 3.14
N LEU A 124 -14.34 4.24 2.93
CA LEU A 124 -13.65 5.11 1.98
C LEU A 124 -12.23 5.41 2.49
N VAL A 125 -11.22 4.92 1.77
CA VAL A 125 -9.80 5.02 2.15
C VAL A 125 -8.98 5.94 1.24
N GLY A 126 -9.54 6.37 0.11
CA GLY A 126 -8.86 7.30 -0.79
C GLY A 126 -9.72 7.75 -1.96
N GLN A 127 -9.23 8.77 -2.65
CA GLN A 127 -9.82 9.27 -3.88
C GLN A 127 -8.72 9.69 -4.86
N PHE A 128 -9.01 9.59 -6.15
CA PHE A 128 -8.13 10.04 -7.22
C PHE A 128 -8.97 10.81 -8.25
N SER A 129 -8.59 12.06 -8.54
CA SER A 129 -9.30 12.86 -9.53
C SER A 129 -8.31 13.67 -10.37
N GLN A 130 -8.39 13.53 -11.69
CA GLN A 130 -7.49 14.18 -12.62
C GLN A 130 -8.24 14.66 -13.86
N THR A 131 -8.00 15.92 -14.24
CA THR A 131 -8.45 16.45 -15.54
C THR A 131 -7.42 16.09 -16.59
N ALA A 132 -7.86 15.63 -17.76
CA ALA A 132 -6.96 15.32 -18.86
C ALA A 132 -6.18 16.57 -19.30
N PRO A 133 -4.88 16.46 -19.61
CA PRO A 133 -4.08 17.59 -20.11
C PRO A 133 -4.52 18.08 -21.51
N GLY A 134 -5.30 17.31 -22.25
CA GLY A 134 -5.79 17.70 -23.58
C GLY A 134 -4.82 17.42 -24.72
N GLU A 135 -3.94 16.44 -24.55
CA GLU A 135 -2.99 16.00 -25.59
C GLU A 135 -3.21 14.54 -25.96
N PRO A 136 -2.83 14.09 -27.17
CA PRO A 136 -2.98 12.71 -27.57
C PRO A 136 -2.14 11.74 -26.71
N GLY A 137 -2.61 10.50 -26.62
CA GLY A 137 -1.88 9.39 -26.03
C GLY A 137 -2.36 8.98 -24.64
N PHE A 138 -1.57 8.09 -24.05
CA PHE A 138 -1.85 7.45 -22.78
C PHE A 138 -0.61 7.51 -21.87
N GLU A 139 -0.84 7.55 -20.57
CA GLU A 139 0.17 7.34 -19.54
C GLU A 139 -0.06 5.97 -18.91
N TYR A 140 0.95 5.11 -18.93
CA TYR A 140 0.85 3.71 -18.51
C TYR A 140 1.48 3.51 -17.14
N ASN A 141 1.15 2.39 -16.47
CA ASN A 141 1.70 2.01 -15.18
C ASN A 141 1.51 3.10 -14.11
N VAL A 142 0.36 3.80 -14.14
CA VAL A 142 0.06 4.84 -13.16
C VAL A 142 -0.55 4.21 -11.91
N THR A 143 0.11 4.39 -10.77
CA THR A 143 -0.44 4.01 -9.47
C THR A 143 -1.44 5.08 -9.01
N VAL A 144 -2.73 4.83 -9.21
CA VAL A 144 -3.80 5.79 -8.85
C VAL A 144 -4.22 5.70 -7.38
N TYR A 145 -3.87 4.61 -6.70
CA TYR A 145 -4.01 4.44 -5.26
C TYR A 145 -2.90 3.54 -4.72
N SER A 146 -2.41 3.87 -3.53
CA SER A 146 -1.42 3.08 -2.81
C SER A 146 -1.68 3.13 -1.31
N ASN A 147 -1.71 1.98 -0.66
CA ASN A 147 -1.71 1.89 0.80
C ASN A 147 -0.79 0.74 1.21
N SER A 148 0.28 1.06 1.93
CA SER A 148 1.33 0.13 2.36
C SER A 148 1.21 -0.29 3.83
N SER A 149 0.11 0.06 4.51
CA SER A 149 -0.05 -0.15 5.95
C SER A 149 -1.48 -0.55 6.30
N ILE A 150 -1.99 -1.57 5.59
CA ILE A 150 -3.26 -2.22 5.85
C ILE A 150 -3.04 -3.25 6.98
N PRO A 151 -3.96 -3.37 7.95
CA PRO A 151 -3.90 -4.45 8.94
C PRO A 151 -3.74 -5.81 8.26
N VAL A 152 -3.02 -6.73 8.88
CA VAL A 152 -2.89 -8.08 8.30
C VAL A 152 -4.23 -8.79 8.33
N GLY A 153 -4.67 -9.30 7.18
CA GLY A 153 -5.87 -10.10 7.10
C GLY A 153 -6.52 -10.14 5.72
N MET A 154 -7.70 -10.74 5.70
CA MET A 154 -8.59 -10.77 4.53
C MET A 154 -9.34 -9.44 4.42
N HIS A 155 -9.26 -8.81 3.26
CA HIS A 155 -9.90 -7.53 2.96
C HIS A 155 -10.62 -7.58 1.63
N ARG A 156 -11.71 -6.83 1.51
CA ARG A 156 -12.35 -6.52 0.23
C ARG A 156 -11.92 -5.15 -0.24
N PHE A 157 -11.37 -5.07 -1.44
CA PHE A 157 -11.03 -3.80 -2.07
C PHE A 157 -12.02 -3.46 -3.18
N THR A 158 -12.40 -2.20 -3.31
CA THR A 158 -13.27 -1.72 -4.40
C THR A 158 -12.76 -0.39 -4.95
N VAL A 159 -12.64 -0.32 -6.28
CA VAL A 159 -12.48 0.92 -7.03
C VAL A 159 -13.84 1.28 -7.60
N GLN A 160 -14.31 2.48 -7.29
CA GLN A 160 -15.51 3.07 -7.88
C GLN A 160 -15.10 4.16 -8.87
N ASN A 161 -15.52 4.03 -10.13
CA ASN A 161 -15.39 5.06 -11.14
C ASN A 161 -16.63 5.97 -11.13
N GLY A 162 -16.38 7.28 -10.99
CA GLY A 162 -17.38 8.32 -10.87
C GLY A 162 -18.13 8.30 -9.54
N HIS A 163 -19.08 9.22 -9.43
CA HIS A 163 -20.03 9.31 -8.33
C HIS A 163 -21.29 10.02 -8.82
N ALA A 164 -22.43 9.82 -8.16
CA ALA A 164 -23.67 10.50 -8.54
C ALA A 164 -23.47 12.02 -8.55
N GLY A 165 -23.78 12.68 -9.67
CA GLY A 165 -23.53 14.11 -9.82
C GLY A 165 -22.12 14.48 -10.32
N GLY A 166 -21.21 13.51 -10.45
CA GLY A 166 -19.83 13.72 -10.89
C GLY A 166 -19.67 14.02 -12.38
N ARG A 167 -18.48 14.41 -12.79
CA ARG A 167 -18.14 14.63 -14.21
C ARG A 167 -17.97 13.30 -14.94
N LYS A 168 -18.09 13.33 -16.28
CA LYS A 168 -17.73 12.21 -17.13
C LYS A 168 -16.27 11.78 -16.88
N ALA A 169 -16.04 10.51 -16.56
CA ALA A 169 -14.75 9.97 -16.16
C ALA A 169 -14.49 8.58 -16.74
N LEU A 170 -13.26 8.35 -17.18
CA LEU A 170 -12.76 7.07 -17.71
C LEU A 170 -11.89 6.39 -16.66
N LEU A 171 -12.09 5.08 -16.52
CA LEU A 171 -11.21 4.16 -15.82
C LEU A 171 -10.72 3.13 -16.84
N LEU A 172 -9.39 3.07 -17.05
CA LEU A 172 -8.70 1.99 -17.75
C LEU A 172 -7.92 1.21 -16.69
N PHE A 173 -8.54 0.15 -16.19
CA PHE A 173 -8.01 -0.69 -15.12
C PHE A 173 -7.07 -1.76 -15.69
N ASP A 174 -5.89 -1.90 -15.08
CA ASP A 174 -4.83 -2.82 -15.53
C ASP A 174 -4.58 -3.92 -14.48
N ALA A 175 -4.35 -3.56 -13.21
CA ALA A 175 -4.20 -4.55 -12.15
C ALA A 175 -4.38 -3.99 -10.74
N PHE A 176 -4.64 -4.90 -9.80
CA PHE A 176 -4.24 -4.71 -8.40
C PHE A 176 -2.91 -5.38 -8.13
N ILE A 177 -2.08 -4.77 -7.29
CA ILE A 177 -0.90 -5.41 -6.71
C ILE A 177 -1.06 -5.35 -5.21
N TYR A 178 -0.95 -6.48 -4.51
CA TYR A 178 -1.02 -6.51 -3.05
C TYR A 178 0.20 -7.22 -2.46
N SER A 179 0.56 -6.86 -1.23
CA SER A 179 1.67 -7.49 -0.52
C SER A 179 1.15 -8.36 0.62
N TYR A 180 1.75 -9.53 0.80
CA TYR A 180 1.43 -10.47 1.87
C TYR A 180 2.70 -11.14 2.39
N ASP A 181 2.63 -11.68 3.61
CA ASP A 181 3.69 -12.51 4.19
C ASP A 181 3.50 -13.94 3.69
N ASP A 182 4.49 -14.49 2.99
CA ASP A 182 4.44 -15.85 2.44
C ASP A 182 4.81 -16.92 3.48
N GLY A 183 5.12 -16.52 4.71
CA GLY A 183 5.52 -17.40 5.81
C GLY A 183 6.91 -18.02 5.62
N GLN A 184 7.65 -17.60 4.59
CA GLN A 184 9.03 -18.03 4.40
C GLN A 184 9.95 -17.06 5.15
N SER A 185 10.83 -17.63 5.97
CA SER A 185 11.95 -16.87 6.52
C SER A 185 12.83 -16.38 5.36
N ASP A 186 13.39 -15.18 5.47
CA ASP A 186 14.50 -14.71 4.64
C ASP A 186 15.74 -15.62 4.85
N HIS A 187 15.69 -16.83 4.32
CA HIS A 187 16.88 -17.60 4.06
C HIS A 187 17.47 -17.00 2.79
N ASP A 188 18.50 -16.17 2.97
CA ASP A 188 19.39 -15.75 1.90
C ASP A 188 19.84 -17.01 1.13
N ASP A 189 19.26 -17.23 -0.05
CA ASP A 189 19.78 -18.17 -1.06
C ASP A 189 21.16 -17.75 -1.60
N SER A 190 21.81 -16.75 -0.98
CA SER A 190 23.17 -16.29 -1.28
C SER A 190 24.18 -16.49 -0.15
N ALA A 191 23.81 -17.07 0.99
CA ALA A 191 24.81 -17.55 1.92
C ALA A 191 25.27 -18.94 1.47
N ALA A 192 26.41 -19.01 0.79
CA ALA A 192 27.21 -20.23 0.78
C ALA A 192 27.37 -20.69 2.23
N THR A 193 26.56 -21.67 2.64
CA THR A 193 26.54 -22.24 3.98
C THR A 193 27.90 -22.87 4.22
N THR A 194 28.86 -22.08 4.71
CA THR A 194 29.94 -22.61 5.51
C THR A 194 29.27 -23.09 6.77
N THR A 195 28.88 -24.36 6.77
CA THR A 195 28.41 -25.08 7.94
C THR A 195 29.53 -25.03 8.98
N MET A 196 29.55 -23.97 9.79
CA MET A 196 30.36 -23.97 10.98
C MET A 196 29.80 -25.08 11.86
N SER A 197 30.51 -26.21 11.84
CA SER A 197 30.26 -27.36 12.68
C SER A 197 29.81 -26.89 14.07
N VAL A 198 28.78 -27.53 14.62
CA VAL A 198 28.31 -27.28 15.99
C VAL A 198 29.47 -27.28 16.99
N GLY A 199 30.55 -28.04 16.72
CA GLY A 199 31.79 -28.02 17.49
C GLY A 199 32.55 -26.68 17.48
N THR A 200 32.49 -25.92 16.39
CA THR A 200 33.11 -24.59 16.29
C THR A 200 32.36 -23.56 17.12
N ILE A 201 31.03 -23.60 17.11
CA ILE A 201 30.19 -22.69 17.91
C ILE A 201 30.40 -22.96 19.40
N ILE A 202 30.40 -24.24 19.80
CA ILE A 202 30.67 -24.64 21.19
C ILE A 202 32.11 -24.25 21.58
N GLY A 203 33.08 -24.44 20.69
CA GLY A 203 34.48 -24.08 20.93
C GLY A 203 34.68 -22.58 21.19
N VAL A 204 34.04 -21.71 20.40
CA VAL A 204 34.14 -20.25 20.57
C VAL A 204 33.48 -19.81 21.88
N VAL A 205 32.31 -20.34 22.22
CA VAL A 205 31.62 -19.98 23.48
C VAL A 205 32.44 -20.42 24.69
N VAL A 206 33.00 -21.63 24.69
CA VAL A 206 33.85 -22.13 25.79
C VAL A 206 35.13 -21.30 25.90
N ALA A 207 35.77 -20.94 24.79
CA ALA A 207 36.98 -20.12 24.80
C ALA A 207 36.73 -18.72 25.38
N LEU A 208 35.61 -18.08 25.03
CA LEU A 208 35.25 -16.76 25.56
C LEU A 208 34.92 -16.81 27.06
N LEU A 209 34.27 -17.86 27.53
CA LEU A 209 34.00 -18.07 28.97
C LEU A 209 35.30 -18.27 29.76
N VAL A 210 36.21 -19.10 29.25
CA VAL A 210 37.51 -19.34 29.89
C VAL A 210 38.36 -18.06 29.90
N ALA A 211 38.39 -17.31 28.81
CA ALA A 211 39.10 -16.02 28.73
C ALA A 211 38.50 -14.98 29.70
N GLY A 212 37.17 -14.94 29.84
CA GLY A 212 36.49 -14.08 30.82
C GLY A 212 36.85 -14.44 32.27
N ILE A 213 36.87 -15.73 32.61
CA ILE A 213 37.26 -16.21 33.94
C ILE A 213 38.74 -15.90 34.23
N LEU A 214 39.64 -16.14 33.27
CA LEU A 214 41.05 -15.81 33.42
C LEU A 214 41.28 -14.30 33.56
N GLY A 215 40.60 -13.49 32.75
CA GLY A 215 40.65 -12.03 32.82
C GLY A 215 40.20 -11.50 34.19
N THR A 216 39.09 -12.02 34.72
CA THR A 216 38.57 -11.63 36.04
C THR A 216 39.51 -12.05 37.18
N ILE A 217 40.07 -13.27 37.16
CA ILE A 217 41.06 -13.71 38.15
C ILE A 217 42.30 -12.82 38.10
N THR A 218 42.83 -12.55 36.91
CA THR A 218 44.02 -11.71 36.72
C THR A 218 43.79 -10.29 37.22
N PHE A 219 42.60 -9.72 36.95
CA PHE A 219 42.20 -8.42 37.46
C PHE A 219 42.09 -8.39 38.99
N LEU A 220 41.51 -9.43 39.60
CA LEU A 220 41.42 -9.52 41.06
C LEU A 220 42.81 -9.65 41.71
N LEU A 221 43.72 -10.43 41.12
CA LEU A 221 45.10 -10.54 41.57
C LEU A 221 45.87 -9.23 41.41
N TYR A 222 45.69 -8.54 40.28
CA TYR A 222 46.24 -7.20 40.06
C TYR A 222 45.72 -6.19 41.08
N ARG A 223 44.41 -6.17 41.33
CA ARG A 223 43.78 -5.30 42.33
C ARG A 223 44.28 -5.62 43.75
N ARG A 224 44.45 -6.91 44.09
CA ARG A 224 44.98 -7.35 45.38
C ARG A 224 46.44 -6.94 45.55
N ARG A 225 47.28 -7.09 44.52
CA ARG A 225 48.68 -6.61 44.52
C ARG A 225 48.77 -5.09 44.66
N ARG A 226 47.92 -4.35 43.94
CA ARG A 226 47.87 -2.88 44.02
C ARG A 226 47.45 -2.38 45.41
N LEU A 227 46.61 -3.12 46.12
CA LEU A 227 46.24 -2.79 47.51
C LEU A 227 47.35 -3.12 48.51
N ILE A 228 48.08 -4.23 48.34
CA ILE A 228 49.22 -4.59 49.19
C ILE A 228 50.36 -3.58 49.04
N LEU A 229 50.62 -3.09 47.83
CA LEU A 229 51.61 -2.01 47.60
C LEU A 229 51.23 -0.69 48.28
N LYS A 230 49.93 -0.39 48.42
CA LYS A 230 49.44 0.78 49.17
C LYS A 230 49.56 0.62 50.70
N LEU A 231 49.64 -0.61 51.22
CA LEU A 231 49.86 -0.90 52.64
C LEU A 231 51.35 -0.94 53.01
N GLY A 232 52.21 -1.41 52.11
CA GLY A 232 53.68 -1.35 52.29
C GLY A 232 54.23 0.07 52.45
N ASN A 233 53.59 1.07 51.82
CA ASN A 233 53.97 2.47 51.94
C ASN A 233 53.41 3.17 53.20
N ARG A 234 52.57 2.50 54.00
CA ARG A 234 52.08 3.04 55.29
C ARG A 234 53.00 2.72 56.46
N HIS A 235 53.83 1.67 56.37
CA HIS A 235 54.78 1.34 57.43
C HIS A 235 55.99 2.30 57.44
N THR A 236 56.37 2.84 56.28
CA THR A 236 57.44 3.85 56.15
C THR A 236 57.02 5.24 56.65
N ILE A 237 55.72 5.56 56.69
CA ILE A 237 55.22 6.86 57.18
C ILE A 237 55.00 6.86 58.70
N LEU A 238 54.81 5.69 59.34
CA LEU A 238 54.66 5.57 60.80
C LEU A 238 56.01 5.62 61.55
N GLU A 239 57.10 5.17 60.95
CA GLU A 239 58.46 5.36 61.47
C GLU A 239 58.90 6.84 61.39
N ALA A 240 58.48 7.58 60.35
CA ALA A 240 58.79 9.01 60.20
C ALA A 240 57.96 9.93 61.13
N TYR A 241 56.93 9.42 61.80
CA TYR A 241 56.10 10.19 62.74
C TYR A 241 56.53 10.05 64.21
N LYS A 242 57.50 9.17 64.50
CA LYS A 242 57.96 8.91 65.88
C LYS A 242 58.98 9.93 66.41
N ASP A 243 59.44 10.87 65.58
CA ASP A 243 60.53 11.79 65.95
C ASP A 243 60.21 13.30 65.83
N ARG A 244 58.94 13.69 65.98
CA ARG A 244 58.60 15.11 66.22
C ARG A 244 57.95 15.30 67.58
N ARG A 245 58.74 15.82 68.51
CA ARG A 245 58.28 16.34 69.80
C ARG A 245 57.27 17.49 69.62
N PRO A 246 56.32 17.63 70.56
CA PRO A 246 55.19 18.54 70.45
C PRO A 246 55.57 19.98 70.83
N ARG A 247 55.08 20.96 70.06
CA ARG A 247 55.06 22.38 70.45
C ARG A 247 53.62 22.76 70.77
N ALA A 248 53.48 23.42 71.92
CA ALA A 248 52.24 23.78 72.61
C ALA A 248 51.27 24.66 71.79
N PRO A 249 49.98 24.72 72.20
CA PRO A 249 48.90 25.33 71.42
C PRO A 249 48.70 26.81 71.78
N PRO A 250 48.06 27.58 70.90
CA PRO A 250 47.24 28.71 71.31
C PRO A 250 45.76 28.44 71.09
N SER A 251 45.02 28.77 72.13
CA SER A 251 43.57 28.90 72.29
C SER A 251 42.98 30.07 71.48
N THR A 252 41.80 29.88 70.87
CA THR A 252 40.68 30.86 70.76
C THR A 252 39.56 30.19 69.93
N ILE A 253 38.41 29.79 70.48
CA ILE A 253 37.22 30.57 70.88
C ILE A 253 36.54 31.31 69.71
N ASN A 254 35.23 31.01 69.59
CA ASN A 254 34.14 31.64 68.83
C ASN A 254 33.86 31.10 67.42
N SER A 255 32.64 31.11 66.90
CA SER A 255 31.26 31.15 67.40
C SER A 255 30.41 31.35 66.14
N PHE A 256 29.27 30.66 66.05
CA PHE A 256 28.07 31.12 65.36
C PHE A 256 27.95 31.11 63.81
N ARG A 257 26.88 30.40 63.40
CA ARG A 257 25.71 30.89 62.61
C ARG A 257 25.60 30.44 61.14
N THR A 258 24.75 29.42 60.98
CA THR A 258 23.50 29.39 60.20
C THR A 258 23.42 30.20 58.90
N THR A 259 23.14 29.51 57.79
CA THR A 259 21.83 29.58 57.09
C THR A 259 21.71 28.52 55.99
N HIS A 260 20.56 27.86 56.00
CA HIS A 260 20.06 26.96 54.97
C HIS A 260 19.47 27.78 53.81
N VAL A 261 19.72 27.36 52.57
CA VAL A 261 18.88 27.69 51.41
C VAL A 261 18.73 26.44 50.54
N PHE A 262 17.47 26.00 50.40
CA PHE A 262 17.01 24.98 49.46
C PHE A 262 16.73 25.61 48.09
N PRO A 263 16.93 24.90 46.97
CA PRO A 263 16.20 25.18 45.74
C PRO A 263 14.96 24.29 45.64
N SER A 264 13.79 24.95 45.64
CA SER A 264 12.51 24.41 45.21
C SER A 264 12.45 24.46 43.68
N TYR A 265 12.15 23.34 43.03
CA TYR A 265 11.72 23.32 41.63
C TYR A 265 10.26 22.88 41.59
N HIS A 266 9.40 23.84 41.22
CA HIS A 266 8.00 23.66 40.97
C HIS A 266 7.77 22.92 39.64
N HIS A 267 6.91 21.91 39.70
CA HIS A 267 6.19 21.35 38.58
C HIS A 267 5.08 22.30 38.10
N ALA A 268 4.89 22.38 36.79
CA ALA A 268 3.66 22.84 36.14
C ALA A 268 3.37 21.98 34.89
N PRO A 269 2.10 21.81 34.50
CA PRO A 269 1.61 20.67 33.71
C PRO A 269 1.59 20.91 32.19
N PRO A 270 1.39 19.86 31.36
CA PRO A 270 1.28 19.99 29.92
C PRO A 270 -0.14 20.38 29.49
N SER A 271 -0.23 21.39 28.62
CA SER A 271 -1.44 21.74 27.87
C SER A 271 -1.46 21.02 26.52
N ASN A 272 -2.52 20.24 26.29
CA ASN A 272 -2.89 19.69 24.99
C ASN A 272 -3.29 20.80 24.01
N THR A 273 -2.76 20.78 22.79
CA THR A 273 -3.48 21.24 21.58
C THR A 273 -2.83 20.70 20.31
N SER A 274 -3.57 19.81 19.65
CA SER A 274 -3.83 19.74 18.20
C SER A 274 -2.70 20.00 17.20
N ILE A 275 -2.38 18.90 16.51
CA ILE A 275 -1.82 18.79 15.17
C ILE A 275 -2.58 19.68 14.17
N SER A 276 -1.84 20.48 13.39
CA SER A 276 -2.27 20.99 12.09
C SER A 276 -1.09 20.96 11.13
N SER A 277 -1.34 20.29 10.01
CA SER A 277 -0.52 20.08 8.82
C SER A 277 -0.10 21.39 8.14
N PHE A 278 1.17 21.50 7.74
CA PHE A 278 1.54 22.30 6.57
C PHE A 278 2.66 21.66 5.74
N VAL A 279 2.41 21.72 4.44
CA VAL A 279 3.12 21.24 3.26
C VAL A 279 4.46 21.96 3.03
N ALA A 280 5.49 21.21 2.60
CA ALA A 280 6.56 21.61 1.66
C ALA A 280 7.43 20.37 1.39
N ASN A 281 7.26 19.65 0.28
CA ASN A 281 7.82 19.91 -1.05
C ASN A 281 9.31 20.27 -1.05
N SER A 282 10.15 19.30 -1.41
CA SER A 282 11.49 19.57 -1.95
C SER A 282 11.96 18.43 -2.85
N ASN A 283 11.64 18.57 -4.13
CA ASN A 283 12.40 18.01 -5.25
C ASN A 283 13.69 18.84 -5.42
N PRO A 284 14.87 18.24 -5.63
CA PRO A 284 15.97 18.92 -6.27
C PRO A 284 16.13 18.45 -7.72
N SER A 285 15.87 19.41 -8.60
CA SER A 285 16.23 19.50 -10.01
C SER A 285 17.59 18.91 -10.40
N LEU A 286 17.66 18.35 -11.60
CA LEU A 286 18.81 18.56 -12.48
C LEU A 286 18.34 18.97 -13.88
N ARG A 287 18.82 20.15 -14.27
CA ARG A 287 18.63 20.85 -15.53
C ARG A 287 19.42 20.16 -16.64
N GLN A 288 18.92 20.20 -17.87
CA GLN A 288 19.65 20.83 -18.98
C GLN A 288 18.68 21.12 -20.13
N ALA A 289 18.34 22.40 -20.31
CA ALA A 289 17.70 22.88 -21.52
C ALA A 289 18.77 23.07 -22.59
N ASP A 290 18.62 22.41 -23.75
CA ASP A 290 19.34 22.80 -24.97
C ASP A 290 18.38 23.58 -25.87
N LYS A 291 18.71 24.86 -26.09
CA LYS A 291 18.04 25.76 -27.03
C LYS A 291 18.67 25.54 -28.39
N ARG A 292 17.90 25.11 -29.39
CA ARG A 292 18.23 25.37 -30.81
C ARG A 292 16.98 25.63 -31.66
N PRO A 293 17.13 26.39 -32.77
CA PRO A 293 16.11 27.31 -33.25
C PRO A 293 15.21 26.76 -34.37
N ILE A 294 14.07 27.43 -34.50
CA ILE A 294 13.08 27.35 -35.58
C ILE A 294 13.71 27.69 -36.93
N PRO A 295 13.39 26.97 -38.01
CA PRO A 295 13.32 27.55 -39.35
C PRO A 295 11.86 27.70 -39.77
N ASP A 296 11.51 28.97 -40.00
CA ASP A 296 10.26 29.38 -40.61
C ASP A 296 10.39 29.33 -42.14
N THR A 297 9.26 29.14 -42.81
CA THR A 297 8.99 29.37 -44.25
C THR A 297 9.59 28.42 -45.31
N GLN A 298 8.70 27.66 -45.96
CA GLN A 298 8.40 27.95 -47.37
C GLN A 298 6.94 27.64 -47.72
N LYS A 299 6.32 28.64 -48.34
CA LYS A 299 4.95 28.73 -48.84
C LYS A 299 5.03 28.83 -50.37
N ARG A 300 4.00 28.30 -51.07
CA ARG A 300 3.68 28.32 -52.54
C ARG A 300 3.98 26.99 -53.26
N ASP A 301 3.12 26.43 -54.11
CA ASP A 301 2.07 26.94 -55.03
C ASP A 301 0.91 25.91 -55.14
N ARG A 302 -0.38 26.29 -55.10
CA ARG A 302 -1.29 26.76 -56.18
C ARG A 302 -1.68 25.69 -57.23
N PHE A 303 -3.01 25.64 -57.49
CA PHE A 303 -3.82 24.95 -58.52
C PHE A 303 -4.54 23.67 -58.04
N GLY A 304 -5.88 23.52 -58.19
CA GLY A 304 -6.87 24.32 -58.90
C GLY A 304 -8.33 23.94 -58.56
N ASN A 305 -9.22 24.84 -58.94
CA ASN A 305 -10.69 24.73 -58.95
C ASN A 305 -11.21 23.47 -59.65
N THR A 306 -12.29 22.88 -59.12
CA THR A 306 -13.57 22.73 -59.83
C THR A 306 -14.73 22.42 -58.87
N THR A 307 -15.83 23.16 -59.04
CA THR A 307 -17.09 23.10 -58.31
C THR A 307 -18.07 22.06 -58.94
N PRO A 308 -19.33 21.90 -58.47
CA PRO A 308 -19.90 20.62 -58.06
C PRO A 308 -20.83 19.99 -59.12
N ARG A 309 -21.22 18.73 -58.94
CA ARG A 309 -22.30 18.11 -59.72
C ARG A 309 -23.44 17.65 -58.83
N ASN A 310 -24.54 18.40 -58.96
CA ASN A 310 -25.91 17.99 -58.66
C ASN A 310 -26.25 16.65 -59.28
N TYR A 311 -27.00 15.83 -58.54
CA TYR A 311 -28.07 15.01 -59.08
C TYR A 311 -29.30 15.16 -58.16
N GLN A 312 -30.31 15.86 -58.69
CA GLN A 312 -31.70 15.83 -58.27
C GLN A 312 -32.48 15.24 -59.45
N THR A 313 -33.29 14.20 -59.23
CA THR A 313 -34.44 13.73 -60.01
C THR A 313 -35.05 12.57 -59.18
N ALA A 314 -36.32 12.43 -58.83
CA ALA A 314 -37.54 13.23 -58.91
C ALA A 314 -38.55 12.69 -57.87
N GLU A 315 -39.55 13.50 -57.53
CA GLU A 315 -40.82 13.20 -56.83
C GLU A 315 -41.63 12.14 -57.63
N GLU A 316 -42.55 11.34 -57.08
CA GLU A 316 -43.81 11.70 -56.40
C GLU A 316 -44.51 10.47 -55.73
N PRO A 317 -45.60 10.67 -54.95
CA PRO A 317 -46.05 9.80 -53.85
C PRO A 317 -47.31 8.95 -54.14
N GLY A 318 -47.49 7.86 -53.38
CA GLY A 318 -48.71 7.05 -53.33
C GLY A 318 -49.24 6.92 -51.89
N LYS A 319 -50.53 7.23 -51.73
CA LYS A 319 -51.32 7.46 -50.50
C LYS A 319 -51.81 6.16 -49.80
N PRO A 320 -52.48 6.25 -48.63
CA PRO A 320 -52.52 5.24 -47.58
C PRO A 320 -53.58 4.15 -47.80
N PHE A 321 -53.46 3.04 -47.07
CA PHE A 321 -54.49 2.02 -47.00
C PHE A 321 -55.19 2.10 -45.64
N ASP A 322 -56.52 2.03 -45.72
CA ASP A 322 -57.47 2.40 -44.69
C ASP A 322 -57.60 1.38 -43.55
N GLU A 323 -57.92 1.93 -42.39
CA GLU A 323 -58.42 1.29 -41.18
C GLU A 323 -59.96 1.29 -41.26
N GLU A 324 -60.61 0.12 -41.21
CA GLU A 324 -62.03 0.03 -40.87
C GLU A 324 -62.41 -1.35 -40.28
N ASP A 325 -63.36 -1.27 -39.36
CA ASP A 325 -63.76 -2.19 -38.29
C ASP A 325 -64.53 -3.45 -38.71
N ALA A 326 -64.59 -4.45 -37.79
CA ALA A 326 -65.85 -5.03 -37.29
C ALA A 326 -65.62 -6.23 -36.33
N ASP A 327 -65.63 -5.92 -35.04
CA ASP A 327 -66.50 -6.45 -33.97
C ASP A 327 -67.45 -7.68 -34.17
N ILE A 328 -67.68 -8.36 -33.02
CA ILE A 328 -68.83 -9.18 -32.53
C ILE A 328 -68.94 -10.72 -32.76
N TRP A 329 -68.76 -11.50 -31.65
CA TRP A 329 -69.67 -12.45 -30.95
C TRP A 329 -68.84 -13.50 -30.17
N SER A 330 -68.77 -13.46 -28.83
CA SER A 330 -69.74 -13.96 -27.83
C SER A 330 -69.75 -15.48 -27.62
N SER A 331 -69.40 -15.88 -26.37
CA SER A 331 -69.83 -17.08 -25.60
C SER A 331 -69.45 -18.47 -26.17
N SER A 332 -69.05 -19.49 -25.41
CA SER A 332 -69.54 -19.92 -24.09
C SER A 332 -68.61 -20.94 -23.41
N GLU A 333 -68.63 -20.85 -22.08
CA GLU A 333 -68.30 -21.76 -20.99
C GLU A 333 -68.41 -23.29 -21.14
N THR A 334 -67.78 -23.96 -20.16
CA THR A 334 -68.03 -25.31 -19.56
C THR A 334 -67.50 -26.55 -20.31
N ARG A 335 -67.00 -27.64 -19.68
CA ARG A 335 -66.72 -28.05 -18.29
C ARG A 335 -66.25 -29.53 -18.32
N ALA A 336 -65.33 -29.90 -17.40
CA ALA A 336 -65.13 -31.25 -16.77
C ALA A 336 -64.74 -32.44 -17.68
N GLU A 337 -64.16 -33.56 -17.21
CA GLU A 337 -63.53 -34.05 -15.98
C GLU A 337 -62.94 -35.42 -16.34
N GLY A 338 -61.92 -35.84 -15.58
CA GLY A 338 -61.65 -37.25 -15.25
C GLY A 338 -60.88 -38.06 -16.28
N SER A 339 -60.17 -39.13 -15.93
CA SER A 339 -59.76 -39.69 -14.64
C SER A 339 -58.82 -40.84 -14.99
N GLU A 340 -57.64 -40.87 -14.36
CA GLU A 340 -57.06 -42.04 -13.69
C GLU A 340 -56.86 -43.37 -14.45
N LYS A 341 -55.60 -43.87 -14.47
CA LYS A 341 -55.32 -45.25 -14.07
C LYS A 341 -53.83 -45.49 -13.76
N SER A 342 -53.61 -45.81 -12.49
CA SER A 342 -52.44 -46.47 -11.91
C SER A 342 -52.42 -47.96 -12.27
N VAL A 343 -51.24 -48.53 -12.53
CA VAL A 343 -50.97 -49.97 -12.31
C VAL A 343 -49.57 -50.13 -11.70
N HIS A 344 -49.56 -50.89 -10.62
CA HIS A 344 -48.48 -51.28 -9.72
C HIS A 344 -48.02 -52.72 -10.06
N HIS A 345 -46.73 -53.04 -9.90
CA HIS A 345 -46.17 -54.36 -9.49
C HIS A 345 -44.62 -54.19 -9.45
N GLU A 346 -43.91 -54.22 -8.31
CA GLU A 346 -43.58 -55.39 -7.44
C GLU A 346 -42.81 -56.47 -8.24
N GLY A 347 -41.64 -56.99 -7.90
CA GLY A 347 -40.75 -56.93 -6.75
C GLY A 347 -39.94 -58.25 -6.67
N ILE A 348 -38.64 -58.15 -6.33
CA ILE A 348 -37.80 -59.13 -5.60
C ILE A 348 -37.12 -60.32 -6.34
N ARG A 349 -35.81 -60.47 -6.02
CA ARG A 349 -34.86 -61.61 -5.98
C ARG A 349 -33.82 -61.59 -7.11
N LYS A 350 -32.51 -61.65 -6.86
CA LYS A 350 -31.73 -62.25 -5.76
C LYS A 350 -30.42 -61.49 -5.55
#